data_AF-A0A355FNT4-F1
#
_entry.id   AF-A0A355FNT4-F1
#
_cell.length_a   1.000
_cell.length_b   1.000
_cell.length_c   1.000
_cell.angle_alpha   90.00
_cell.angle_beta   90.00
_cell.angle_gamma   90.00
#
_symmetry.space_group_name_H-M   'P 1'
#
loop_
_entity.id
_entity.type
_entity.pdbx_description
1 polymer ?
#
loop_
_entity_poly.entity_id
_entity_poly.type
_entity_poly.pdbx_seq_one_letter_code
_entity_poly.pdbx_strand_id
1 'polypeptide(L)'
;MGTKINVVYATAQGELEFDPTLQALGADGEEYWELRVTDLVPLPAGATLFYLPGRSPLGIDAGGEVETITEQGITAVAAILPQGYTRLFLPAYQREPDAPRLPLFGYTAVAFKDDQLWVAAHRTDELNKWDPKFFNTPELSDLIQEKLAQAPQNRILKQLAHCAKEYHCFTAQNIFYGRWEGGIPVSPVCNAQCLGCISKQVAECCPSPQGRIKFAPTPEEVVEIALPHLSGDEAMVSFGQGCEGEPLMAGTVIKEAITRLRQKTQAGTVNINTNAGLPDVLEELAIAGLNTARISLFSADPEYYRFYHQPQG
;
A
#
# COMPACT_ATOMS: atom_id res chain seq x y z
N MET A 1 -3.92 38.75 5.85
CA MET A 1 -3.18 37.92 6.83
C MET A 1 -3.15 36.53 6.23
N GLY A 2 -1.96 36.00 5.92
CA GLY A 2 -1.84 34.66 5.35
C GLY A 2 -2.40 33.63 6.33
N THR A 3 -3.07 32.61 5.83
CA THR A 3 -3.60 31.54 6.67
C THR A 3 -2.44 30.84 7.37
N LYS A 4 -2.42 30.86 8.70
CA LYS A 4 -1.37 30.21 9.49
C LYS A 4 -1.49 28.69 9.40
N ILE A 5 -0.36 28.02 9.23
CA ILE A 5 -0.24 26.56 9.22
C ILE A 5 0.62 26.22 10.42
N ASN A 6 0.01 25.72 11.49
CA ASN A 6 0.68 25.55 12.77
C ASN A 6 1.11 24.11 13.01
N VAL A 7 2.24 23.96 13.71
CA VAL A 7 2.75 22.66 14.15
C VAL A 7 1.73 22.00 15.08
N VAL A 8 1.53 20.69 14.93
CA VAL A 8 0.64 19.88 15.77
C VAL A 8 1.47 18.91 16.58
N TYR A 9 1.09 18.72 17.84
CA TYR A 9 1.72 17.78 18.74
C TYR A 9 0.69 17.11 19.65
N ALA A 10 1.10 16.02 20.30
CA ALA A 10 0.30 15.37 21.32
C ALA A 10 0.89 15.66 22.71
N THR A 11 0.03 16.00 23.67
CA THR A 11 0.39 16.22 25.07
C THR A 11 0.63 14.90 25.81
N ALA A 12 1.11 14.99 27.06
CA ALA A 12 1.30 13.83 27.92
C ALA A 12 0.00 13.05 28.20
N GLN A 13 -1.15 13.72 28.08
CA GLN A 13 -2.49 13.16 28.25
C GLN A 13 -3.02 12.53 26.96
N GLY A 14 -2.29 12.65 25.85
CA GLY A 14 -2.71 12.19 24.52
C GLY A 14 -3.70 13.12 23.84
N GLU A 15 -3.76 14.39 24.24
CA GLU A 15 -4.59 15.39 23.56
C GLU A 15 -3.79 16.03 22.43
N LEU A 16 -4.45 16.32 21.31
CA LEU A 16 -3.82 17.02 20.19
C LEU A 16 -3.94 18.52 20.39
N GLU A 17 -2.81 19.20 20.34
CA GLU A 17 -2.70 20.65 20.43
C GLU A 17 -1.84 21.19 19.28
N PHE A 18 -1.83 22.51 19.13
CA PHE A 18 -1.02 23.21 18.15
C PHE A 18 -0.40 24.46 18.77
N ASP A 19 0.78 24.83 18.28
CA ASP A 19 1.44 26.06 18.71
C ASP A 19 1.09 27.22 17.76
N PRO A 20 0.42 28.31 18.22
CA PRO A 20 -0.01 29.41 17.36
C PRO A 20 1.14 30.33 16.90
N THR A 21 2.32 30.17 17.49
CA THR A 21 3.55 30.94 17.20
C THR A 21 4.48 30.22 16.23
N LEU A 22 4.42 28.89 16.18
CA LEU A 22 5.26 28.07 15.30
C LEU A 22 4.51 27.58 14.06
N GLN A 23 5.13 27.77 12.90
CA GLN A 23 4.66 27.23 11.62
C GLN A 23 5.09 25.77 11.45
N ALA A 24 4.22 24.95 10.86
CA ALA A 24 4.48 23.53 10.66
C ALA A 24 5.58 23.28 9.62
N LEU A 25 6.42 22.30 9.91
CA LEU A 25 7.45 21.80 9.02
C LEU A 25 7.15 20.37 8.55
N GLY A 26 7.56 20.08 7.33
CA GLY A 26 7.67 18.73 6.77
C GLY A 26 9.13 18.33 6.62
N ALA A 27 9.43 17.04 6.73
CA ALA A 27 10.75 16.51 6.46
C ALA A 27 10.79 15.80 5.11
N ASP A 28 11.85 16.08 4.34
CA ASP A 28 12.24 15.34 3.15
C ASP A 28 13.72 14.94 3.29
N GLY A 29 13.97 13.64 3.52
CA GLY A 29 15.30 13.16 3.90
C GLY A 29 15.81 13.80 5.20
N GLU A 30 16.90 14.54 5.10
CA GLU A 30 17.54 15.26 6.23
C GLU A 30 17.18 16.75 6.26
N GLU A 31 16.37 17.21 5.31
CA GLU A 31 15.98 18.62 5.19
C GLU A 31 14.58 18.88 5.76
N TYR A 32 14.41 20.05 6.36
CA TYR A 32 13.12 20.54 6.83
C TYR A 32 12.59 21.62 5.90
N TRP A 33 11.31 21.49 5.54
CA TRP A 33 10.62 22.35 4.59
C TRP A 33 9.40 22.98 5.25
N GLU A 34 9.22 24.27 5.03
CA GLU A 34 7.98 24.97 5.37
C GLU A 34 6.79 24.36 4.61
N LEU A 35 5.79 23.87 5.34
CA LEU A 35 4.56 23.37 4.71
C LEU A 35 3.74 24.54 4.18
N ARG A 36 3.43 24.52 2.88
CA ARG A 36 2.58 25.52 2.24
C ARG A 36 1.18 24.97 2.08
N VAL A 37 0.21 25.87 1.90
CA VAL A 37 -1.20 25.49 1.66
C VAL A 37 -1.34 24.55 0.45
N THR A 38 -0.49 24.71 -0.57
CA THR A 38 -0.49 23.86 -1.77
C THR A 38 -0.03 22.43 -1.50
N ASP A 39 0.69 22.20 -0.41
CA ASP A 39 1.22 20.89 -0.01
C ASP A 39 0.22 20.12 0.88
N LEU A 40 -0.90 20.74 1.24
CA LEU A 40 -1.83 20.26 2.25
C LEU A 40 -3.22 19.93 1.69
N VAL A 41 -3.81 18.86 2.21
CA VAL A 41 -5.24 18.55 2.09
C VAL A 41 -5.84 18.41 3.49
N PRO A 42 -7.16 18.69 3.68
CA PRO A 42 -7.82 18.41 4.95
C PRO A 42 -7.63 16.94 5.32
N LEU A 43 -7.46 16.63 6.61
CA LEU A 43 -7.28 15.26 7.08
C LEU A 43 -8.41 14.36 6.53
N PRO A 44 -8.10 13.38 5.66
CA PRO A 44 -9.14 12.60 5.00
C PRO A 44 -9.93 11.75 5.99
N ALA A 45 -11.22 11.55 5.72
CA ALA A 45 -12.01 10.53 6.40
C ALA A 45 -11.36 9.15 6.20
N GLY A 46 -11.11 8.42 7.29
CA GLY A 46 -10.39 7.14 7.28
C GLY A 46 -8.87 7.23 7.47
N ALA A 47 -8.31 8.45 7.60
CA ALA A 47 -6.95 8.60 8.09
C ALA A 47 -6.84 8.25 9.57
N THR A 48 -5.71 7.69 9.98
CA THR A 48 -5.44 7.34 11.38
C THR A 48 -4.25 8.17 11.88
N LEU A 49 -4.40 8.78 13.05
CA LEU A 49 -3.35 9.56 13.69
C LEU A 49 -2.46 8.66 14.57
N PHE A 50 -1.17 8.97 14.61
CA PHE A 50 -0.17 8.23 15.35
C PHE A 50 0.70 9.16 16.18
N TYR A 51 0.95 8.77 17.42
CA TYR A 51 2.00 9.34 18.24
C TYR A 51 3.35 8.79 17.81
N LEU A 52 4.38 9.63 17.89
CA LEU A 52 5.74 9.29 17.51
C LEU A 52 6.64 9.29 18.77
N PRO A 53 6.52 8.30 19.67
CA PRO A 53 7.20 8.32 20.96
C PRO A 53 8.72 8.51 20.82
N GLY A 54 9.31 9.27 21.76
CA GLY A 54 10.72 9.66 21.74
C GLY A 54 11.09 10.62 20.60
N ARG A 55 10.11 11.34 20.05
CA ARG A 55 10.34 12.34 19.00
C ARG A 55 9.64 13.64 19.37
N SER A 56 10.43 14.69 19.50
CA SER A 56 9.98 16.05 19.82
C SER A 56 9.57 16.77 18.53
N PRO A 57 8.40 17.43 18.47
CA PRO A 57 7.96 18.13 17.27
C PRO A 57 8.87 19.32 16.94
N LEU A 58 9.03 19.59 15.65
CA LEU A 58 9.73 20.77 15.15
C LEU A 58 8.75 21.74 14.48
N GLY A 59 8.94 23.03 14.74
CA GLY A 59 8.27 24.12 14.05
C GLY A 59 9.27 25.21 13.66
N ILE A 60 8.83 26.19 12.88
CA ILE A 60 9.62 27.37 12.53
C ILE A 60 8.96 28.62 13.09
N ASP A 61 9.75 29.48 13.73
CA ASP A 61 9.25 30.73 14.28
C ASP A 61 9.08 31.82 13.19
N ALA A 62 8.62 33.00 13.59
CA ALA A 62 8.47 34.12 12.65
C ALA A 62 9.81 34.72 12.17
N GLY A 63 10.92 34.39 12.84
CA GLY A 63 12.28 34.78 12.47
C GLY A 63 12.93 33.85 11.45
N GLY A 64 12.35 32.66 11.22
CA GLY A 64 12.89 31.63 10.34
C GLY A 64 13.78 30.62 11.07
N GLU A 65 13.81 30.64 12.40
CA GLU A 65 14.57 29.69 13.21
C GLU A 65 13.73 28.44 13.50
N VAL A 66 14.34 27.27 13.33
CA VAL A 66 13.70 25.99 13.65
C VAL A 66 13.76 25.76 15.15
N GLU A 67 12.59 25.59 15.77
CA GLU A 67 12.45 25.33 17.20
C GLU A 67 11.98 23.90 17.47
N THR A 68 12.56 23.29 18.51
CA THR A 68 12.10 22.02 19.06
C THR A 68 11.18 22.28 20.24
N ILE A 69 9.97 21.71 20.21
CA ILE A 69 9.08 21.70 21.36
C ILE A 69 9.57 20.61 22.34
N THR A 70 10.21 21.03 23.43
CA THR A 70 10.92 20.15 24.38
C THR A 70 10.18 19.92 25.70
N GLU A 71 8.93 20.35 25.79
CA GLU A 71 8.14 20.17 27.02
C GLU A 71 7.93 18.69 27.32
N GLN A 72 7.97 18.35 28.61
CA GLN A 72 7.89 16.95 29.03
C GLN A 72 6.54 16.32 28.65
N GLY A 73 6.63 15.15 28.00
CA GLY A 73 5.47 14.39 27.57
C GLY A 73 4.82 14.88 26.28
N ILE A 74 5.36 15.93 25.64
CA ILE A 74 4.98 16.29 24.28
C ILE A 74 5.64 15.34 23.28
N THR A 75 4.88 14.90 22.29
CA THR A 75 5.38 14.06 21.20
C THR A 75 4.87 14.51 19.84
N ALA A 76 5.72 14.38 18.83
CA ALA A 76 5.34 14.62 17.45
C ALA A 76 4.22 13.65 17.01
N VAL A 77 3.40 14.10 16.06
CA VAL A 77 2.30 13.32 15.52
C VAL A 77 2.44 13.11 14.01
N ALA A 78 1.86 12.02 13.53
CA ALA A 78 1.76 11.71 12.11
C ALA A 78 0.33 11.29 11.77
N ALA A 79 0.02 11.29 10.47
CA ALA A 79 -1.12 10.57 9.94
C ALA A 79 -0.66 9.42 9.05
N ILE A 80 -1.48 8.36 8.98
CA ILE A 80 -1.49 7.40 7.87
C ILE A 80 -2.75 7.67 7.07
N LEU A 81 -2.59 7.76 5.76
CA LEU A 81 -3.67 8.10 4.84
C LEU A 81 -4.37 6.84 4.33
N PRO A 82 -5.66 6.92 4.01
CA PRO A 82 -6.32 5.89 3.22
C PRO A 82 -5.70 5.82 1.81
N GLN A 83 -6.05 4.78 1.07
CA GLN A 83 -5.61 4.60 -0.31
C GLN A 83 -6.07 5.77 -1.20
N GLY A 84 -5.28 6.08 -2.24
CA GLY A 84 -5.53 7.17 -3.16
C GLY A 84 -4.93 8.52 -2.78
N TYR A 85 -4.06 8.55 -1.77
CA TYR A 85 -3.23 9.70 -1.43
C TYR A 85 -1.74 9.39 -1.58
N THR A 86 -1.02 10.35 -2.14
CA THR A 86 0.44 10.39 -2.15
C THR A 86 0.92 11.37 -1.09
N ARG A 87 1.64 10.86 -0.09
CA ARG A 87 2.31 11.70 0.91
C ARG A 87 3.43 12.53 0.26
N LEU A 88 3.61 13.75 0.73
CA LEU A 88 4.65 14.68 0.25
C LEU A 88 5.79 14.81 1.25
N PHE A 89 5.45 14.93 2.54
CA PHE A 89 6.44 15.12 3.60
C PHE A 89 6.24 14.13 4.75
N LEU A 90 7.35 13.72 5.36
CA LEU A 90 7.36 13.08 6.67
C LEU A 90 7.12 14.12 7.77
N PRO A 91 6.64 13.72 8.96
CA PRO A 91 6.57 14.63 10.11
C PRO A 91 7.95 15.16 10.47
N ALA A 92 8.07 16.47 10.71
CA ALA A 92 9.31 17.06 11.20
C ALA A 92 9.43 16.86 12.72
N TYR A 93 10.50 16.20 13.13
CA TYR A 93 10.80 15.96 14.54
C TYR A 93 12.29 15.86 14.80
N GLN A 94 12.68 16.10 16.05
CA GLN A 94 13.97 15.71 16.59
C GLN A 94 13.83 14.35 17.28
N ARG A 95 14.63 13.35 16.86
CA ARG A 95 14.59 12.00 17.43
C ARG A 95 15.51 11.91 18.65
N GLU A 96 14.97 11.45 19.77
CA GLU A 96 15.75 11.15 20.97
C GLU A 96 16.67 9.93 20.75
N PRO A 97 17.82 9.83 21.44
CA PRO A 97 18.76 8.73 21.26
C PRO A 97 18.17 7.33 21.49
N ASP A 98 17.22 7.21 22.41
CA ASP A 98 16.56 5.97 22.83
C ASP A 98 15.14 5.81 22.24
N ALA A 99 14.77 6.66 21.28
CA ALA A 99 13.47 6.60 20.62
C ALA A 99 13.22 5.21 19.99
N PRO A 100 12.05 4.60 20.23
CA PRO A 100 11.75 3.28 19.70
C PRO A 100 11.71 3.30 18.16
N ARG A 101 12.01 2.14 17.58
CA ARG A 101 11.79 1.90 16.15
C ARG A 101 10.29 1.89 15.87
N LEU A 102 9.86 2.71 14.92
CA LEU A 102 8.48 2.74 14.48
C LEU A 102 8.23 1.61 13.48
N PRO A 103 7.00 1.05 13.43
CA PRO A 103 6.58 0.18 12.34
C PRO A 103 6.75 0.88 10.98
N LEU A 104 7.02 0.10 9.93
CA LEU A 104 7.19 0.60 8.57
C LEU A 104 5.84 0.99 7.96
N PHE A 105 5.35 2.18 8.33
CA PHE A 105 4.12 2.75 7.80
C PHE A 105 4.36 4.01 6.98
N GLY A 106 3.36 4.37 6.16
CA GLY A 106 3.37 5.57 5.32
C GLY A 106 3.01 6.83 6.11
N TYR A 107 3.79 7.18 7.14
CA TYR A 107 3.58 8.40 7.93
C TYR A 107 3.67 9.65 7.05
N THR A 108 2.80 10.63 7.32
CA THR A 108 2.84 11.97 6.72
C THR A 108 2.72 13.06 7.79
N ALA A 109 3.30 14.23 7.52
CA ALA A 109 3.22 15.40 8.39
C ALA A 109 1.77 15.86 8.57
N VAL A 110 1.46 16.33 9.79
CA VAL A 110 0.16 16.87 10.19
C VAL A 110 0.34 18.34 10.56
N ALA A 111 -0.60 19.17 10.17
CA ALA A 111 -0.63 20.59 10.50
C ALA A 111 -2.03 21.03 10.93
N PHE A 112 -2.11 22.12 11.69
CA PHE A 112 -3.38 22.75 12.05
C PHE A 112 -3.59 24.02 11.24
N LYS A 113 -4.78 24.15 10.65
CA LYS A 113 -5.14 25.30 9.80
C LYS A 113 -6.66 25.41 9.71
N ASP A 114 -7.20 26.62 9.85
CA ASP A 114 -8.64 26.90 9.75
C ASP A 114 -9.51 25.96 10.61
N ASP A 115 -9.18 25.87 11.90
CA ASP A 115 -9.90 25.10 12.93
C ASP A 115 -10.01 23.59 12.67
N GLN A 116 -9.11 23.03 11.84
CA GLN A 116 -9.06 21.60 11.56
C GLN A 116 -7.64 21.10 11.26
N LEU A 117 -7.48 19.77 11.26
CA LEU A 117 -6.24 19.11 10.89
C LEU A 117 -6.10 18.97 9.37
N TRP A 118 -4.88 19.17 8.90
CA TRP A 118 -4.45 19.02 7.52
C TRP A 118 -3.23 18.11 7.48
N VAL A 119 -2.98 17.51 6.32
CA VAL A 119 -1.87 16.56 6.12
C VAL A 119 -1.11 16.86 4.84
N ALA A 120 0.20 16.62 4.86
CA ALA A 120 1.11 16.85 3.75
C ALA A 120 0.97 15.79 2.65
N ALA A 121 -0.07 15.94 1.81
CA ALA A 121 -0.42 14.94 0.80
C ALA A 121 -1.16 15.54 -0.38
N HIS A 122 -1.11 14.84 -1.51
CA HIS A 122 -2.01 15.03 -2.63
C HIS A 122 -2.93 13.84 -2.80
N ARG A 123 -4.19 14.10 -3.13
CA ARG A 123 -5.08 13.04 -3.64
C ARG A 123 -4.67 12.70 -5.07
N THR A 124 -4.26 11.47 -5.29
CA THR A 124 -3.70 10.98 -6.56
C THR A 124 -4.54 9.88 -7.21
N ASP A 125 -5.55 9.36 -6.51
CA ASP A 125 -6.48 8.38 -7.05
C ASP A 125 -7.94 8.67 -6.64
N GLU A 126 -8.87 7.99 -7.31
CA GLU A 126 -10.29 8.03 -7.00
C GLU A 126 -10.61 7.19 -5.76
N LEU A 127 -11.10 7.83 -4.70
CA LEU A 127 -11.42 7.14 -3.44
C LEU A 127 -12.50 6.08 -3.59
N ASN A 128 -13.45 6.25 -4.51
CA ASN A 128 -14.64 5.40 -4.56
C ASN A 128 -14.32 3.91 -4.74
N LYS A 129 -13.30 3.54 -5.52
CA LYS A 129 -12.96 2.12 -5.76
C LYS A 129 -12.23 1.48 -4.58
N TRP A 130 -11.68 2.30 -3.69
CA TRP A 130 -10.89 1.88 -2.54
C TRP A 130 -11.55 2.27 -1.20
N ASP A 131 -12.78 2.81 -1.25
CA ASP A 131 -13.51 3.27 -0.08
C ASP A 131 -13.91 2.06 0.77
N PRO A 132 -13.46 1.97 2.03
CA PRO A 132 -13.75 0.84 2.91
C PRO A 132 -15.24 0.51 3.05
N LYS A 133 -16.15 1.46 2.79
CA LYS A 133 -17.61 1.20 2.85
C LYS A 133 -18.09 0.16 1.83
N PHE A 134 -17.34 -0.07 0.76
CA PHE A 134 -17.67 -1.07 -0.26
C PHE A 134 -17.06 -2.44 0.05
N PHE A 135 -16.26 -2.57 1.10
CA PHE A 135 -15.57 -3.79 1.47
C PHE A 135 -16.06 -4.30 2.82
N ASN A 136 -15.82 -5.59 3.09
CA ASN A 136 -16.29 -6.27 4.30
C ASN A 136 -17.80 -6.13 4.53
N THR A 137 -18.59 -6.10 3.45
CA THR A 137 -20.05 -5.96 3.55
C THR A 137 -20.67 -7.24 4.13
N PRO A 138 -21.88 -7.18 4.71
CA PRO A 138 -22.53 -8.35 5.30
C PRO A 138 -22.66 -9.53 4.32
N GLU A 139 -22.82 -9.26 3.03
CA GLU A 139 -23.03 -10.27 1.98
C GLU A 139 -21.73 -11.00 1.58
N LEU A 140 -20.56 -10.49 1.96
CA LEU A 140 -19.26 -11.05 1.55
C LEU A 140 -19.13 -12.54 1.90
N SER A 141 -19.62 -12.95 3.06
CA SER A 141 -19.51 -14.35 3.50
C SER A 141 -20.30 -15.30 2.60
N ASP A 142 -21.48 -14.89 2.14
CA ASP A 142 -22.35 -15.68 1.27
C ASP A 142 -21.76 -15.76 -0.14
N LEU A 143 -21.25 -14.64 -0.68
CA LEU A 143 -20.56 -14.60 -1.97
C LEU A 143 -19.31 -15.52 -1.99
N ILE A 144 -18.56 -15.55 -0.89
CA ILE A 144 -17.41 -16.46 -0.75
C ILE A 144 -17.88 -17.92 -0.78
N GLN A 145 -18.93 -18.27 -0.05
CA GLN A 145 -19.45 -19.64 0.00
C GLN A 145 -19.97 -20.09 -1.36
N GLU A 146 -20.73 -19.23 -2.04
CA GLU A 146 -21.28 -19.52 -3.37
C GLU A 146 -20.15 -19.80 -4.37
N LYS A 147 -19.15 -18.93 -4.44
CA LYS A 147 -18.06 -19.08 -5.41
C LYS A 147 -17.20 -20.31 -5.11
N LEU A 148 -16.94 -20.60 -3.83
CA LEU A 148 -16.23 -21.83 -3.43
C LEU A 148 -17.01 -23.10 -3.79
N ALA A 149 -18.34 -23.07 -3.74
CA ALA A 149 -19.18 -24.20 -4.15
C ALA A 149 -19.16 -24.43 -5.67
N GLN A 150 -19.01 -23.35 -6.45
CA GLN A 150 -18.90 -23.44 -7.92
C GLN A 150 -17.55 -24.01 -8.38
N ALA A 151 -16.46 -23.72 -7.65
CA ALA A 151 -15.10 -24.18 -7.98
C ALA A 151 -14.38 -24.82 -6.77
N PRO A 152 -14.88 -25.95 -6.25
CA PRO A 152 -14.43 -26.52 -4.96
C PRO A 152 -13.00 -27.06 -4.98
N GLN A 153 -12.46 -27.33 -6.17
CA GLN A 153 -11.08 -27.81 -6.35
C GLN A 153 -10.07 -26.69 -6.56
N ASN A 154 -10.53 -25.45 -6.82
CA ASN A 154 -9.64 -24.34 -7.11
C ASN A 154 -8.91 -23.86 -5.84
N ARG A 155 -7.59 -24.02 -5.82
CA ARG A 155 -6.78 -23.69 -4.64
C ARG A 155 -6.55 -22.19 -4.52
N ILE A 156 -6.50 -21.46 -5.63
CA ILE A 156 -6.40 -20.00 -5.63
C ILE A 156 -7.64 -19.42 -4.94
N LEU A 157 -8.83 -19.91 -5.28
CA LEU A 157 -10.07 -19.40 -4.70
C LEU A 157 -10.14 -19.61 -3.17
N LYS A 158 -9.63 -20.74 -2.68
CA LYS A 158 -9.49 -21.01 -1.23
C LYS A 158 -8.53 -20.03 -0.56
N GLN A 159 -7.40 -19.72 -1.20
CA GLN A 159 -6.47 -18.70 -0.72
C GLN A 159 -7.14 -17.32 -0.70
N LEU A 160 -7.86 -16.95 -1.75
CA LEU A 160 -8.53 -15.65 -1.83
C LEU A 160 -9.62 -15.50 -0.78
N ALA A 161 -10.35 -16.58 -0.46
CA ALA A 161 -11.32 -16.57 0.63
C ALA A 161 -10.65 -16.29 1.99
N HIS A 162 -9.48 -16.89 2.24
CA HIS A 162 -8.66 -16.59 3.42
C HIS A 162 -8.18 -15.13 3.41
N CYS A 163 -7.61 -14.65 2.30
CA CYS A 163 -7.16 -13.27 2.17
C CYS A 163 -8.31 -12.25 2.35
N ALA A 164 -9.50 -12.56 1.85
CA ALA A 164 -10.67 -11.70 1.95
C ALA A 164 -11.17 -11.56 3.40
N LYS A 165 -11.16 -12.66 4.16
CA LYS A 165 -11.69 -12.72 5.54
C LYS A 165 -10.66 -12.33 6.60
N GLU A 166 -9.45 -12.86 6.51
CA GLU A 166 -8.42 -12.73 7.55
C GLU A 166 -7.53 -11.51 7.32
N TYR A 167 -7.20 -11.21 6.06
CA TYR A 167 -6.36 -10.07 5.71
C TYR A 167 -7.14 -8.86 5.25
N HIS A 168 -8.48 -8.96 5.19
CA HIS A 168 -9.37 -7.93 4.67
C HIS A 168 -8.92 -7.37 3.31
N CYS A 169 -8.34 -8.24 2.48
CA CYS A 169 -7.70 -7.84 1.23
C CYS A 169 -8.75 -7.42 0.20
N PHE A 170 -8.77 -6.15 -0.18
CA PHE A 170 -9.75 -5.59 -1.11
C PHE A 170 -9.70 -6.26 -2.49
N THR A 171 -8.51 -6.52 -3.02
CA THR A 171 -8.36 -7.20 -4.33
C THR A 171 -8.79 -8.67 -4.26
N ALA A 172 -8.73 -9.32 -3.10
CA ALA A 172 -9.29 -10.66 -2.93
C ALA A 172 -10.83 -10.61 -2.82
N GLN A 173 -11.38 -9.65 -2.09
CA GLN A 173 -12.83 -9.46 -1.97
C GLN A 173 -13.49 -9.13 -3.31
N ASN A 174 -12.82 -8.33 -4.14
CA ASN A 174 -13.28 -7.97 -5.48
C ASN A 174 -13.49 -9.17 -6.39
N ILE A 175 -12.73 -10.25 -6.22
CA ILE A 175 -13.00 -11.51 -6.94
C ILE A 175 -14.38 -12.06 -6.57
N PHE A 176 -14.81 -11.94 -5.30
CA PHE A 176 -16.13 -12.42 -4.87
C PHE A 176 -17.25 -11.44 -5.20
N TYR A 177 -16.99 -10.13 -5.15
CA TYR A 177 -17.95 -9.11 -5.59
C TYR A 177 -18.11 -9.02 -7.11
N GLY A 178 -17.13 -9.50 -7.89
CA GLY A 178 -17.17 -9.46 -9.35
C GLY A 178 -17.02 -8.06 -9.95
N ARG A 179 -16.15 -7.23 -9.35
CA ARG A 179 -15.90 -5.84 -9.79
C ARG A 179 -14.44 -5.45 -9.61
N TRP A 180 -13.98 -4.44 -10.34
CA TRP A 180 -12.69 -3.76 -10.14
C TRP A 180 -11.48 -4.72 -10.18
N GLU A 181 -10.38 -4.33 -9.53
CA GLU A 181 -9.15 -5.13 -9.47
C GLU A 181 -9.32 -6.36 -8.58
N GLY A 182 -9.18 -7.54 -9.20
CA GLY A 182 -9.15 -8.85 -8.59
C GLY A 182 -7.73 -9.44 -8.57
N GLY A 183 -7.20 -9.72 -7.38
CA GLY A 183 -5.86 -10.29 -7.24
C GLY A 183 -5.85 -11.81 -7.47
N ILE A 184 -4.89 -12.33 -8.25
CA ILE A 184 -4.76 -13.77 -8.52
C ILE A 184 -3.32 -14.22 -8.21
N PRO A 185 -3.06 -14.83 -7.03
CA PRO A 185 -1.73 -15.30 -6.68
C PRO A 185 -1.32 -16.54 -7.48
N VAL A 186 -0.12 -16.50 -8.06
CA VAL A 186 0.43 -17.57 -8.91
C VAL A 186 1.81 -18.05 -8.52
N SER A 187 2.58 -17.25 -7.76
CA SER A 187 3.97 -17.57 -7.47
C SER A 187 4.25 -17.91 -6.00
N PRO A 188 4.62 -19.15 -5.65
CA PRO A 188 5.09 -19.49 -4.30
C PRO A 188 6.55 -19.08 -4.05
N VAL A 189 7.27 -18.59 -5.05
CA VAL A 189 8.72 -18.32 -5.01
C VAL A 189 9.04 -16.87 -5.40
N CYS A 190 10.20 -16.37 -5.03
CA CYS A 190 10.63 -15.01 -5.36
C CYS A 190 12.13 -15.02 -5.68
N ASN A 191 12.55 -14.21 -6.65
CA ASN A 191 13.94 -13.95 -6.99
C ASN A 191 14.49 -12.70 -6.24
N ALA A 192 13.88 -12.33 -5.11
CA ALA A 192 14.30 -11.20 -4.29
C ALA A 192 14.04 -11.51 -2.80
N GLN A 193 14.90 -10.95 -1.93
CA GLN A 193 14.78 -11.03 -0.48
C GLN A 193 14.59 -9.63 0.10
N CYS A 194 13.56 -8.93 -0.40
CA CYS A 194 13.33 -7.53 -0.03
C CYS A 194 13.29 -7.34 1.49
N LEU A 195 14.00 -6.33 2.02
CA LEU A 195 14.02 -6.01 3.45
C LEU A 195 12.61 -5.80 4.03
N GLY A 196 11.68 -5.27 3.22
CA GLY A 196 10.29 -5.02 3.58
C GLY A 196 9.29 -6.04 3.02
N CYS A 197 9.68 -7.30 2.78
CA CYS A 197 8.79 -8.27 2.12
C CYS A 197 7.51 -8.57 2.93
N ILE A 198 6.35 -8.16 2.42
CA ILE A 198 5.06 -8.36 3.09
C ILE A 198 4.49 -9.79 2.96
N SER A 199 5.11 -10.64 2.13
CA SER A 199 4.66 -12.02 1.86
C SER A 199 5.49 -13.10 2.57
N LYS A 200 6.73 -12.74 2.96
CA LYS A 200 7.67 -13.63 3.63
C LYS A 200 8.66 -12.81 4.47
N GLN A 201 8.47 -12.80 5.78
CA GLN A 201 9.40 -12.23 6.73
C GLN A 201 10.41 -13.29 7.20
N VAL A 202 11.70 -12.95 7.17
CA VAL A 202 12.78 -13.83 7.69
C VAL A 202 12.90 -13.69 9.20
N ALA A 203 12.58 -12.50 9.75
CA ALA A 203 12.63 -12.24 11.18
C ALA A 203 11.42 -12.86 11.89
N GLU A 204 11.66 -13.62 12.95
CA GLU A 204 10.61 -14.28 13.75
C GLU A 204 9.81 -13.29 14.62
N CYS A 205 10.32 -12.07 14.81
CA CYS A 205 9.68 -11.06 15.67
C CYS A 205 8.43 -10.42 15.05
N CYS A 206 8.28 -10.49 13.72
CA CYS A 206 7.16 -9.87 13.01
C CYS A 206 6.65 -10.83 11.94
N PRO A 207 5.48 -11.47 12.13
CA PRO A 207 4.91 -12.34 11.12
C PRO A 207 4.57 -11.55 9.85
N SER A 208 4.59 -12.25 8.72
CA SER A 208 4.17 -11.68 7.43
C SER A 208 2.70 -11.23 7.51
N PRO A 209 2.38 -9.97 7.15
CA PRO A 209 1.00 -9.48 7.19
C PRO A 209 0.08 -10.22 6.22
N GLN A 210 0.63 -10.75 5.12
CA GLN A 210 -0.07 -11.67 4.23
C GLN A 210 0.82 -12.89 3.96
N GLY A 211 0.30 -14.10 4.14
CA GLY A 211 1.08 -15.32 3.95
C GLY A 211 1.23 -15.70 2.47
N ARG A 212 2.46 -16.00 2.03
CA ARG A 212 2.71 -16.51 0.68
C ARG A 212 2.02 -17.85 0.42
N ILE A 213 1.43 -18.02 -0.77
CA ILE A 213 0.95 -19.33 -1.24
C ILE A 213 2.06 -20.38 -1.21
N LYS A 214 1.69 -21.63 -0.93
CA LYS A 214 2.61 -22.77 -0.79
C LYS A 214 2.50 -23.76 -1.96
N PHE A 215 1.84 -23.37 -3.04
CA PHE A 215 1.59 -24.21 -4.20
C PHE A 215 1.78 -23.39 -5.48
N ALA A 216 2.09 -24.07 -6.57
CA ALA A 216 2.03 -23.51 -7.92
C ALA A 216 0.64 -23.83 -8.52
N PRO A 217 -0.18 -22.83 -8.87
CA PRO A 217 -1.44 -23.07 -9.54
C PRO A 217 -1.26 -23.51 -10.99
N THR A 218 -2.29 -24.10 -11.58
CA THR A 218 -2.33 -24.39 -13.02
C THR A 218 -2.95 -23.23 -13.81
N PRO A 219 -2.71 -23.15 -15.14
CA PRO A 219 -3.39 -22.18 -15.99
C PRO A 219 -4.92 -22.30 -15.93
N GLU A 220 -5.44 -23.50 -15.75
CA GLU A 220 -6.88 -23.76 -15.61
C GLU A 220 -7.44 -23.12 -14.34
N GLU A 221 -6.76 -23.23 -13.21
CA GLU A 221 -7.17 -22.58 -11.95
C GLU A 221 -7.24 -21.06 -12.09
N VAL A 222 -6.29 -20.46 -12.83
CA VAL A 222 -6.29 -19.01 -13.13
C VAL A 222 -7.47 -18.64 -14.03
N VAL A 223 -7.66 -19.37 -15.13
CA VAL A 223 -8.73 -19.09 -16.11
C VAL A 223 -10.12 -19.23 -15.49
N GLU A 224 -10.33 -20.25 -14.63
CA GLU A 224 -11.60 -20.51 -13.95
C GLU A 224 -12.07 -19.32 -13.09
N ILE A 225 -11.12 -18.58 -12.48
CA ILE A 225 -11.43 -17.40 -11.68
C ILE A 225 -11.47 -16.14 -12.54
N ALA A 226 -10.47 -15.96 -13.41
CA ALA A 226 -10.27 -14.73 -14.16
C ALA A 226 -11.36 -14.50 -15.21
N LEU A 227 -11.79 -15.56 -15.91
CA LEU A 227 -12.74 -15.43 -17.02
C LEU A 227 -14.11 -14.85 -16.57
N PRO A 228 -14.79 -15.38 -15.54
CA PRO A 228 -16.03 -14.78 -15.07
C PRO A 228 -15.80 -13.37 -14.46
N HIS A 229 -14.66 -13.14 -13.80
CA HIS A 229 -14.35 -11.83 -13.19
C HIS A 229 -14.20 -10.72 -14.24
N LEU A 230 -13.50 -10.99 -15.35
CA LEU A 230 -13.24 -10.01 -16.41
C LEU A 230 -14.50 -9.51 -17.16
N SER A 231 -15.65 -10.13 -16.91
CA SER A 231 -16.95 -9.68 -17.44
C SER A 231 -17.66 -8.69 -16.51
N GLY A 232 -17.09 -8.42 -15.33
CA GLY A 232 -17.64 -7.50 -14.32
C GLY A 232 -17.38 -6.02 -14.62
N ASP A 233 -17.84 -5.17 -13.70
CA ASP A 233 -17.72 -3.71 -13.82
C ASP A 233 -16.29 -3.23 -13.62
N GLU A 234 -15.76 -2.49 -14.61
CA GLU A 234 -14.37 -2.02 -14.69
C GLU A 234 -13.35 -3.10 -14.27
N ALA A 235 -13.61 -4.36 -14.66
CA ALA A 235 -12.91 -5.50 -14.12
C ALA A 235 -11.46 -5.61 -14.60
N MET A 236 -10.59 -5.93 -13.66
CA MET A 236 -9.17 -6.14 -13.87
C MET A 236 -8.73 -7.37 -13.09
N VAL A 237 -7.82 -8.17 -13.64
CA VAL A 237 -7.12 -9.22 -12.92
C VAL A 237 -5.65 -8.87 -12.80
N SER A 238 -5.08 -9.01 -11.61
CA SER A 238 -3.69 -8.64 -11.34
C SER A 238 -2.91 -9.78 -10.71
N PHE A 239 -1.79 -10.13 -11.33
CA PHE A 239 -0.74 -10.96 -10.73
C PHE A 239 0.21 -10.09 -9.89
N GLY A 240 0.96 -10.69 -8.97
CA GLY A 240 1.88 -10.01 -8.06
C GLY A 240 1.20 -9.41 -6.83
N GLN A 241 0.39 -10.21 -6.14
CA GLN A 241 -0.33 -9.80 -4.94
C GLN A 241 0.49 -9.99 -3.65
N GLY A 242 0.04 -9.39 -2.54
CA GLY A 242 0.74 -9.49 -1.25
C GLY A 242 0.85 -10.92 -0.67
N CYS A 243 0.06 -11.86 -1.17
CA CYS A 243 0.08 -13.28 -0.78
C CYS A 243 0.89 -14.19 -1.75
N GLU A 244 1.72 -13.63 -2.62
CA GLU A 244 2.63 -14.40 -3.48
C GLU A 244 4.07 -13.85 -3.47
N GLY A 245 4.97 -14.52 -4.18
CA GLY A 245 6.31 -14.03 -4.49
C GLY A 245 6.33 -13.26 -5.82
N GLU A 246 7.44 -13.32 -6.54
CA GLU A 246 7.57 -12.62 -7.83
C GLU A 246 6.74 -13.37 -8.91
N PRO A 247 5.72 -12.75 -9.51
CA PRO A 247 4.85 -13.41 -10.49
C PRO A 247 5.58 -13.83 -11.77
N LEU A 248 6.66 -13.15 -12.19
CA LEU A 248 7.42 -13.58 -13.37
C LEU A 248 8.04 -14.98 -13.20
N MET A 249 8.22 -15.45 -11.96
CA MET A 249 8.65 -16.84 -11.71
C MET A 249 7.59 -17.87 -12.13
N ALA A 250 6.34 -17.45 -12.31
CA ALA A 250 5.22 -18.24 -12.82
C ALA A 250 4.89 -17.90 -14.30
N GLY A 251 5.83 -17.31 -15.04
CA GLY A 251 5.62 -16.81 -16.41
C GLY A 251 4.92 -17.78 -17.36
N THR A 252 5.31 -19.06 -17.37
CA THR A 252 4.65 -20.09 -18.19
C THR A 252 3.16 -20.26 -17.86
N VAL A 253 2.82 -20.26 -16.56
CA VAL A 253 1.43 -20.38 -16.11
C VAL A 253 0.62 -19.15 -16.50
N ILE A 254 1.20 -17.96 -16.28
CA ILE A 254 0.56 -16.69 -16.62
C ILE A 254 0.34 -16.60 -18.13
N LYS A 255 1.36 -16.88 -18.94
CA LYS A 255 1.29 -16.83 -20.41
C LYS A 255 0.18 -17.71 -20.97
N GLU A 256 0.10 -18.95 -20.51
CA GLU A 256 -0.92 -19.90 -20.93
C GLU A 256 -2.32 -19.44 -20.49
N ALA A 257 -2.45 -18.95 -19.25
CA ALA A 257 -3.72 -18.42 -18.76
C ALA A 257 -4.18 -17.20 -19.57
N ILE A 258 -3.31 -16.22 -19.84
CA ILE A 258 -3.63 -15.03 -20.65
C ILE A 258 -4.04 -15.46 -22.05
N THR A 259 -3.30 -16.36 -22.69
CA THR A 259 -3.60 -16.86 -24.04
C THR A 259 -5.02 -17.46 -24.09
N ARG A 260 -5.37 -18.31 -23.12
CA ARG A 260 -6.70 -18.92 -23.02
C ARG A 260 -7.80 -17.90 -22.71
N LEU A 261 -7.51 -16.92 -21.86
CA LEU A 261 -8.45 -15.82 -21.57
C LEU A 261 -8.73 -15.01 -22.83
N ARG A 262 -7.70 -14.61 -23.57
CA ARG A 262 -7.84 -13.80 -24.78
C ARG A 262 -8.49 -14.55 -25.95
N GLN A 263 -8.42 -15.87 -25.97
CA GLN A 263 -9.23 -16.69 -26.89
C GLN A 263 -10.74 -16.67 -26.55
N LYS A 264 -11.11 -16.40 -25.30
CA LYS A 264 -12.50 -16.45 -24.82
C LYS A 264 -13.14 -15.07 -24.60
N THR A 265 -12.34 -14.06 -24.27
CA THR A 265 -12.81 -12.71 -23.99
C THR A 265 -11.74 -11.65 -24.29
N GLN A 266 -12.20 -10.51 -24.82
CA GLN A 266 -11.41 -9.28 -24.94
C GLN A 266 -11.75 -8.27 -23.83
N ALA A 267 -12.71 -8.60 -22.95
CA ALA A 267 -13.10 -7.73 -21.85
C ALA A 267 -12.05 -7.74 -20.73
N GLY A 268 -12.03 -6.63 -20.00
CA GLY A 268 -11.23 -6.40 -18.81
C GLY A 268 -9.71 -6.35 -19.03
N THR A 269 -9.02 -5.81 -18.02
CA THR A 269 -7.57 -5.59 -18.05
C THR A 269 -6.84 -6.74 -17.34
N VAL A 270 -5.78 -7.25 -17.97
CA VAL A 270 -4.83 -8.15 -17.30
C VAL A 270 -3.58 -7.36 -16.95
N ASN A 271 -3.22 -7.38 -15.67
CA ASN A 271 -2.09 -6.66 -15.10
C ASN A 271 -1.12 -7.56 -14.35
N ILE A 272 0.11 -7.09 -14.20
CA ILE A 272 1.13 -7.71 -13.37
C ILE A 272 1.85 -6.66 -12.52
N ASN A 273 1.99 -6.93 -11.23
CA ASN A 273 2.85 -6.18 -10.33
C ASN A 273 4.16 -6.98 -10.16
N THR A 274 5.28 -6.47 -10.68
CA THR A 274 6.54 -7.24 -10.77
C THR A 274 7.74 -6.38 -10.39
N ASN A 275 8.85 -7.03 -10.03
CA ASN A 275 10.17 -6.39 -9.97
C ASN A 275 10.85 -6.27 -11.35
N ALA A 276 10.25 -6.80 -12.42
CA ALA A 276 10.79 -6.82 -13.78
C ALA A 276 12.18 -7.48 -13.93
N GLY A 277 12.57 -8.35 -12.99
CA GLY A 277 13.87 -9.03 -13.01
C GLY A 277 14.02 -10.09 -14.12
N LEU A 278 12.95 -10.43 -14.84
CA LEU A 278 12.96 -11.36 -15.98
C LEU A 278 12.33 -10.66 -17.21
N PRO A 279 13.09 -9.80 -17.91
CA PRO A 279 12.55 -8.99 -19.01
C PRO A 279 12.02 -9.83 -20.17
N ASP A 280 12.71 -10.91 -20.54
CA ASP A 280 12.26 -11.82 -21.62
C ASP A 280 10.90 -12.46 -21.30
N VAL A 281 10.69 -12.85 -20.04
CA VAL A 281 9.39 -13.38 -19.59
C VAL A 281 8.32 -12.31 -19.68
N LEU A 282 8.61 -11.07 -19.27
CA LEU A 282 7.66 -9.96 -19.36
C LEU A 282 7.29 -9.65 -20.82
N GLU A 283 8.25 -9.70 -21.74
CA GLU A 283 8.01 -9.56 -23.18
C GLU A 283 7.08 -10.66 -23.71
N GLU A 284 7.31 -11.91 -23.33
CA GLU A 284 6.42 -13.01 -23.70
C GLU A 284 4.99 -12.83 -23.18
N LEU A 285 4.83 -12.29 -21.96
CA LEU A 285 3.51 -11.98 -21.40
C LEU A 285 2.82 -10.84 -22.15
N ALA A 286 3.58 -9.80 -22.52
CA ALA A 286 3.07 -8.71 -23.35
C ALA A 286 2.55 -9.23 -24.70
N ILE A 287 3.32 -10.09 -25.38
CA ILE A 287 2.91 -10.74 -26.64
C ILE A 287 1.65 -11.59 -26.46
N ALA A 288 1.51 -12.29 -25.32
CA ALA A 288 0.34 -13.12 -25.03
C ALA A 288 -0.94 -12.31 -24.78
N GLY A 289 -0.85 -11.01 -24.51
CA GLY A 289 -1.99 -10.11 -24.30
C GLY A 289 -2.12 -9.55 -22.88
N LEU A 290 -1.02 -9.48 -22.12
CA LEU A 290 -0.91 -8.66 -20.91
C LEU A 290 -1.10 -7.17 -21.28
N ASN A 291 -1.95 -6.45 -20.53
CA ASN A 291 -2.28 -5.06 -20.86
C ASN A 291 -1.37 -4.06 -20.16
N THR A 292 -1.09 -4.29 -18.87
CA THR A 292 -0.32 -3.35 -18.04
C THR A 292 0.67 -4.07 -17.14
N ALA A 293 1.76 -3.39 -16.82
CA ALA A 293 2.72 -3.84 -15.84
C ALA A 293 3.07 -2.69 -14.89
N ARG A 294 3.01 -2.96 -13.58
CA ARG A 294 3.53 -2.08 -12.54
C ARG A 294 4.88 -2.62 -12.08
N ILE A 295 5.92 -1.82 -12.25
CA ILE A 295 7.30 -2.19 -11.89
C ILE A 295 7.65 -1.58 -10.53
N SER A 296 8.07 -2.43 -9.59
CA SER A 296 8.50 -1.98 -8.27
C SER A 296 9.97 -1.58 -8.27
N LEU A 297 10.25 -0.30 -8.02
CA LEU A 297 11.60 0.24 -7.92
C LEU A 297 11.75 0.99 -6.59
N PHE A 298 12.70 0.55 -5.76
CA PHE A 298 13.01 1.24 -4.50
C PHE A 298 13.88 2.47 -4.73
N SER A 299 14.91 2.31 -5.57
CA SER A 299 15.79 3.39 -5.98
C SER A 299 16.35 3.07 -7.38
N ALA A 300 16.58 4.10 -8.17
CA ALA A 300 17.33 3.99 -9.43
C ALA A 300 18.84 3.86 -9.20
N ASP A 301 19.30 4.12 -7.97
CA ASP A 301 20.68 3.89 -7.56
C ASP A 301 20.93 2.37 -7.35
N PRO A 302 21.93 1.77 -8.01
CA PRO A 302 22.19 0.34 -7.91
C PRO A 302 22.55 -0.16 -6.49
N GLU A 303 23.21 0.65 -5.68
CA GLU A 303 23.59 0.29 -4.30
C GLU A 303 22.34 0.22 -3.42
N TYR A 304 21.51 1.27 -3.45
CA TYR A 304 20.26 1.29 -2.69
C TYR A 304 19.25 0.26 -3.20
N TYR A 305 19.19 0.02 -4.51
CA TYR A 305 18.38 -1.05 -5.09
C TYR A 305 18.77 -2.41 -4.53
N ARG A 306 20.07 -2.76 -4.56
CA ARG A 306 20.57 -4.04 -4.03
C ARG A 306 20.38 -4.15 -2.53
N PHE A 307 20.60 -3.06 -1.79
CA PHE A 307 20.40 -3.03 -0.34
C PHE A 307 18.96 -3.40 0.04
N TYR A 308 17.98 -2.79 -0.63
CA TYR A 308 16.58 -3.03 -0.32
C TYR A 308 16.06 -4.35 -0.90
N HIS A 309 16.20 -4.58 -2.21
CA HIS A 309 15.54 -5.70 -2.89
C HIS A 309 16.28 -7.03 -2.71
N GLN A 310 17.58 -7.00 -2.44
CA GLN A 310 18.43 -8.18 -2.31
C GLN A 310 18.15 -9.24 -3.40
N PRO A 311 18.36 -8.91 -4.70
CA PRO A 311 18.08 -9.84 -5.81
C PRO A 311 18.80 -11.17 -5.64
N GLN A 312 18.15 -12.25 -6.05
CA GLN A 312 18.63 -13.62 -5.96
C GLN A 312 18.66 -14.21 -7.37
N GLY A 313 19.87 -14.43 -7.89
CA GLY A 313 20.08 -14.89 -9.27
C GLY A 313 20.30 -13.73 -10.23
#